data_AF-A0A523MIY5-F1
#
_entry.id   AF-A0A523MIY5-F1
#
_cell.length_a   1.000
_cell.length_b   1.000
_cell.length_c   1.000
_cell.angle_alpha   90.00
_cell.angle_beta   90.00
_cell.angle_gamma   90.00
#
_symmetry.space_group_name_H-M   'P 1'
#
loop_
_entity.id
_entity.type
_entity.pdbx_description
1 polymer ?
#
loop_
_entity_poly.entity_id
_entity_poly.type
_entity_poly.pdbx_seq_one_letter_code
_entity_poly.pdbx_strand_id
1 'polypeptide(L)' 'MNSILHKTCIYAALACFISFSSACVYELDVQQGNKLEPKDIESLEVGMTRNQVRFLLGTPVVNDVFHEDRWDYIYYF' A
#
# COMPACT_ATOMS: atom_id res chain seq x y z
N MET A 1 45.30 -8.06 -31.18
CA MET A 1 44.77 -8.72 -29.97
C MET A 1 44.11 -7.73 -29.00
N ASN A 2 44.84 -6.71 -28.51
CA ASN A 2 44.34 -5.81 -27.44
C ASN A 2 43.12 -4.95 -27.81
N SER A 3 42.99 -4.52 -29.07
CA SER A 3 41.83 -3.71 -29.51
C SER A 3 40.51 -4.49 -29.48
N ILE A 4 40.54 -5.79 -29.78
CA ILE A 4 39.36 -6.65 -29.78
C ILE A 4 38.96 -6.96 -28.32
N LEU A 5 39.95 -7.26 -27.48
CA LEU A 5 39.76 -7.50 -26.05
C LEU A 5 39.12 -6.29 -25.33
N HIS A 6 39.55 -5.07 -25.68
CA HIS A 6 39.01 -3.85 -25.10
C HIS A 6 37.54 -3.63 -25.48
N LYS A 7 37.18 -3.89 -26.75
CA LYS A 7 35.80 -3.81 -27.23
C LYS A 7 34.90 -4.83 -26.54
N THR A 8 35.37 -6.07 -26.38
CA THR A 8 34.60 -7.12 -25.67
C THR A 8 34.37 -6.77 -24.20
N CYS A 9 35.35 -6.16 -23.52
CA CYS A 9 35.16 -5.68 -22.15
C CYS A 9 34.12 -4.55 -22.07
N ILE A 10 34.13 -3.62 -23.03
CA ILE A 10 33.15 -2.53 -23.09
C ILE A 10 31.74 -3.07 -23.30
N TYR A 11 31.54 -4.00 -24.24
CA TYR A 11 30.23 -4.61 -24.46
C TYR A 11 29.74 -5.41 -23.25
N ALA A 12 30.63 -6.14 -22.57
CA ALA A 12 30.30 -6.87 -21.35
C ALA A 12 29.91 -5.92 -20.20
N ALA A 13 30.64 -4.82 -20.02
CA ALA A 13 30.30 -3.81 -19.01
C ALA A 13 28.96 -3.13 -19.29
N LEU A 14 28.66 -2.83 -20.55
CA LEU A 14 27.40 -2.22 -20.96
C LEU A 14 26.21 -3.16 -20.70
N ALA A 15 26.36 -4.44 -21.03
CA ALA A 15 25.33 -5.45 -20.77
C ALA A 15 25.06 -5.62 -19.26
N CYS A 16 26.12 -5.64 -18.45
CA CYS A 16 26.01 -5.76 -17.00
C CYS A 16 25.30 -4.55 -16.37
N PHE A 17 25.58 -3.34 -16.86
CA PHE A 17 24.93 -2.12 -16.41
C PHE A 17 23.42 -2.11 -16.72
N ILE A 18 23.03 -2.54 -17.92
CA ILE A 18 21.62 -2.63 -18.30
C ILE A 18 20.89 -3.63 -17.38
N SER A 19 21.45 -4.82 -17.14
CA SER A 19 20.84 -5.82 -16.27
C SER A 19 20.69 -5.37 -14.81
N PHE A 20 21.66 -4.62 -14.28
CA PHE A 20 21.59 -4.08 -12.92
C PHE A 20 20.55 -2.96 -12.80
N SER A 21 20.38 -2.13 -13.83
CA SER A 21 19.40 -1.04 -13.81
C SER A 21 17.95 -1.52 -13.79
N SER A 22 17.66 -2.68 -14.40
CA SER A 22 16.33 -3.29 -14.41
C SER A 22 15.91 -3.97 -13.10
N ALA A 23 16.83 -4.11 -12.13
CA ALA A 23 16.56 -4.80 -10.86
C ALA A 23 15.92 -3.90 -9.79
N CYS A 24 15.84 -2.58 -10.02
CA CYS A 24 15.21 -1.65 -9.10
C CYS A 24 13.71 -1.49 -9.43
N VAL A 25 12.87 -2.36 -8.87
CA VAL A 25 11.42 -2.22 -8.93
C VAL A 25 10.98 -1.39 -7.74
N TYR A 26 10.46 -0.19 -8.00
CA TYR A 26 9.84 0.64 -6.97
C TYR A 26 8.42 0.14 -6.70
N GLU A 27 8.15 -0.21 -5.44
CA GLU A 27 6.80 -0.53 -4.98
C GLU A 27 6.21 0.72 -4.31
N LEU A 28 5.01 1.11 -4.77
CA LEU A 28 4.22 2.17 -4.15
C LEU A 28 3.36 1.54 -3.05
N ASP A 29 3.43 2.09 -1.85
CA ASP A 29 2.47 1.76 -0.80
C ASP A 29 1.08 2.25 -1.21
N VAL A 30 0.17 1.31 -1.44
CA VAL A 30 -1.24 1.61 -1.75
C VAL A 30 -2.05 1.46 -0.47
N GLN A 31 -2.70 2.55 -0.04
CA GLN A 31 -3.62 2.49 1.09
C GLN A 31 -4.79 1.55 0.79
N GLN A 32 -4.97 0.54 1.66
CA GLN A 32 -6.08 -0.40 1.60
C GLN A 32 -7.15 -0.05 2.65
N GLY A 33 -8.41 -0.10 2.24
CA GLY A 33 -9.56 0.12 3.13
C GLY A 33 -9.97 1.58 3.27
N ASN A 34 -10.75 1.88 4.31
CA ASN A 34 -11.19 3.24 4.59
C ASN A 34 -10.06 4.04 5.23
N LYS A 35 -9.84 5.26 4.75
CA LYS A 35 -8.96 6.21 5.42
C LYS A 35 -9.62 6.67 6.72
N LEU A 36 -9.05 6.29 7.85
CA LEU A 36 -9.52 6.74 9.16
C LEU A 36 -8.69 7.95 9.58
N GLU A 37 -9.28 9.15 9.52
CA GLU A 37 -8.60 10.35 10.01
C GLU A 37 -8.88 10.51 11.52
N PRO A 38 -7.89 10.91 12.35
CA PRO A 38 -8.08 11.04 13.79
C PRO A 38 -9.28 11.92 14.18
N LYS A 39 -9.50 13.01 13.43
CA LYS A 39 -10.64 13.92 13.63
C LYS A 39 -12.00 13.22 13.50
N ASP A 40 -12.12 12.23 12.62
CA ASP A 40 -13.38 11.55 12.34
C ASP A 40 -13.65 10.50 13.43
N ILE A 41 -12.59 9.88 13.97
CA ILE A 41 -12.66 8.98 15.12
C ILE A 41 -13.04 9.76 16.38
N GLU A 42 -12.43 10.93 16.60
CA GLU A 42 -12.73 11.80 17.75
C GLU A 42 -14.16 12.36 17.71
N SER A 43 -14.75 12.44 16.52
CA SER A 43 -16.14 12.90 16.32
C SER A 43 -17.18 11.82 16.65
N LEU A 44 -16.76 10.59 16.99
CA LEU A 44 -17.68 9.52 17.36
C LEU A 44 -18.23 9.74 18.77
N GLU A 45 -19.54 9.61 18.90
CA GLU A 45 -20.25 9.76 20.18
C GLU A 45 -21.09 8.53 20.51
N VAL A 46 -21.20 8.22 21.80
CA VAL A 46 -22.07 7.14 22.28
C VAL A 46 -23.52 7.47 21.96
N GLY A 47 -24.23 6.52 21.36
CA GLY A 47 -25.63 6.68 20.94
C GLY A 47 -25.81 7.03 19.46
N MET A 48 -24.73 7.24 18.70
CA MET A 48 -24.81 7.34 17.24
C MET A 48 -25.42 6.09 16.61
N THR A 49 -26.26 6.29 15.59
CA THR A 49 -26.80 5.21 14.78
C THR A 49 -25.72 4.64 13.85
N ARG A 50 -25.88 3.37 13.47
CA ARG A 50 -24.99 2.70 12.50
C ARG A 50 -24.82 3.49 11.20
N ASN A 51 -25.86 4.17 10.73
CA ASN A 51 -25.78 4.98 9.51
C ASN A 51 -24.93 6.24 9.69
N GLN A 52 -24.99 6.89 10.86
CA GLN A 52 -24.14 8.03 11.18
C GLN A 52 -22.66 7.63 11.27
N VAL A 53 -22.38 6.48 11.90
CA VAL A 53 -21.01 5.94 11.96
C VAL A 53 -20.48 5.60 10.57
N ARG A 54 -21.29 4.99 9.69
CA ARG A 54 -20.89 4.74 8.28
C ARG A 54 -20.67 6.01 7.48
N PHE A 55 -21.41 7.08 7.78
CA PHE A 55 -21.21 8.36 7.12
C PHE A 55 -19.86 8.98 7.50
N LEU A 56 -19.43 8.82 8.76
CA LEU A 56 -18.16 9.32 9.26
C LEU A 56 -16.97 8.45 8.84
N LEU A 57 -17.03 7.14 9.06
CA LEU A 57 -15.88 6.22 8.93
C LEU A 57 -15.93 5.32 7.68
N GLY A 58 -17.01 5.39 6.90
CA GLY A 58 -17.26 4.49 5.78
C GLY A 58 -17.81 3.12 6.20
N THR A 59 -17.96 2.22 5.23
CA THR A 59 -18.40 0.84 5.49
C THR A 59 -17.24 0.01 6.03
N PRO A 60 -17.39 -0.72 7.16
CA PRO A 60 -16.30 -1.51 7.72
C PRO A 60 -15.78 -2.53 6.69
N VAL A 61 -14.46 -2.69 6.66
CA VAL A 61 -13.76 -3.58 5.72
C VAL A 61 -13.98 -5.05 6.08
N VAL A 62 -14.22 -5.33 7.38
CA VAL A 62 -14.51 -6.66 7.91
C VAL A 62 -15.95 -6.70 8.38
N ASN A 63 -16.69 -7.69 7.89
CA ASN A 63 -18.05 -7.98 8.33
C ASN A 63 -18.03 -9.35 9.03
N ASP A 64 -17.99 -9.35 10.36
CA ASP A 64 -17.95 -10.58 11.15
C ASP A 64 -19.34 -11.22 11.18
N VAL A 65 -19.46 -12.43 10.60
CA VAL A 65 -20.72 -13.18 10.55
C VAL A 65 -21.17 -13.71 11.91
N PHE A 66 -20.29 -13.71 12.90
CA PHE A 66 -20.59 -14.18 14.26
C PHE A 66 -20.97 -13.05 15.22
N HIS A 67 -20.68 -11.80 14.87
CA HIS A 67 -20.92 -10.63 15.73
C HIS A 67 -21.60 -9.51 14.93
N GLU A 68 -22.90 -9.64 14.70
CA GLU A 68 -23.68 -8.67 13.92
C GLU A 68 -23.74 -7.27 14.56
N ASP A 69 -23.44 -7.14 15.85
CA ASP A 69 -23.44 -5.90 16.62
C ASP A 69 -22.06 -5.25 16.80
N ARG A 70 -20.98 -5.87 16.29
CA ARG A 70 -19.62 -5.32 16.34
C ARG A 70 -19.10 -5.03 14.94
N TRP A 71 -18.58 -3.82 14.72
CA TRP A 71 -17.89 -3.46 13.48
C TRP A 71 -16.43 -3.15 13.75
N ASP A 72 -15.57 -3.84 13.00
CA ASP A 72 -14.12 -3.74 13.14
C ASP A 72 -13.57 -2.89 11.99
N TYR A 73 -12.97 -1.73 12.32
CA TYR A 73 -12.29 -0.83 11.38
C TYR A 73 -10.78 -1.00 11.52
N ILE A 74 -10.13 -1.52 10.48
CA ILE A 74 -8.69 -1.79 10.46
C ILE A 74 -8.00 -0.72 9.63
N TYR A 75 -6.96 -0.10 10.18
CA TYR A 75 -6.14 0.91 9.53
C TYR A 75 -4.66 0.51 9.65
N TYR A 76 -4.01 0.32 8.49
CA TYR A 76 -2.56 0.08 8.37
C TYR A 76 -1.92 1.31 7.73
N PHE A 77 -0.77 1.71 8.27
CA PHE A 77 -0.01 2.90 7.86
C PHE A 77 0.76 2.67 6.56
#